data_AF-J9GE11-F1
#
_entry.id   AF-J9GE11-F1
#
_cell.length_a   1.000
_cell.length_b   1.000
_cell.length_c   1.000
_cell.angle_alpha   90.00
_cell.angle_beta   90.00
_cell.angle_gamma   90.00
#
_symmetry.space_group_name_H-M   'P 1'
#
loop_
_entity.id
_entity.type
_entity.pdbx_description
1 polymer ?
#
loop_
_entity_poly.entity_id
_entity_poly.type
_entity_poly.pdbx_seq_one_letter_code
_entity_poly.pdbx_strand_id
1 'polypeptide(L)'
;MPDSILLIGDSKKPEYLKDDNAKLLVSAFIAEMDGHGYLRTTDKSKADLGVMMSYVKSTYYIDNYYGNGPWWGNYPGYWYPGYWGGNWGGGWCYPFPVTYSFNTGSLLTDLVNLKDAPADGEKSQLTVVWNTCISGLIGGGGFNVNQATRAIQQAFQQSPYLKK
;
A
#
# COMPACT_ATOMS: atom_id res chain seq x y z
N MET A 1 8.20 5.06 -5.38
CA MET A 1 7.47 5.69 -4.26
C MET A 1 6.14 6.23 -4.76
N PRO A 2 5.05 6.14 -3.99
CA PRO A 2 3.76 6.67 -4.39
C PRO A 2 3.78 8.20 -4.32
N ASP A 3 3.25 8.86 -5.34
CA ASP A 3 3.03 10.32 -5.32
C ASP A 3 1.68 10.70 -4.67
N SER A 4 0.87 9.71 -4.33
CA SER A 4 -0.45 9.89 -3.72
C SER A 4 -0.91 8.62 -3.00
N ILE A 5 -1.83 8.77 -2.05
CA ILE A 5 -2.41 7.67 -1.28
C ILE A 5 -3.79 7.34 -1.87
N LEU A 6 -4.04 6.08 -2.21
CA LEU A 6 -5.36 5.65 -2.71
C LEU A 6 -6.40 5.80 -1.59
N LEU A 7 -7.50 6.48 -1.86
CA LEU A 7 -8.62 6.58 -0.95
C LEU A 7 -9.56 5.38 -1.16
N ILE A 8 -9.74 4.57 -0.13
CA ILE A 8 -10.75 3.52 -0.09
C ILE A 8 -12.03 4.14 0.47
N GLY A 9 -13.02 4.32 -0.39
CA GLY A 9 -14.28 5.00 -0.09
C GLY A 9 -15.47 4.32 -0.76
N ASP A 10 -16.57 5.07 -0.93
CA ASP A 10 -17.81 4.55 -1.52
C ASP A 10 -17.86 4.69 -3.06
N SER A 11 -16.84 5.32 -3.64
CA SER A 11 -16.69 5.47 -5.07
C SER A 11 -16.21 4.17 -5.74
N LYS A 12 -16.77 3.86 -6.91
CA LYS A 12 -16.26 2.80 -7.80
C LYS A 12 -15.01 3.24 -8.57
N LYS A 13 -14.80 4.55 -8.71
CA LYS A 13 -13.62 5.12 -9.37
C LYS A 13 -12.52 5.36 -8.34
N PRO A 14 -11.25 5.10 -8.67
CA PRO A 14 -10.15 5.37 -7.75
C PRO A 14 -10.07 6.86 -7.45
N GLU A 15 -9.97 7.18 -6.16
CA GLU A 15 -9.75 8.54 -5.64
C GLU A 15 -8.41 8.57 -4.91
N TYR A 16 -7.73 9.72 -4.89
CA TYR A 16 -6.38 9.81 -4.32
C TYR A 16 -6.25 11.02 -3.41
N LEU A 17 -5.73 10.82 -2.20
CA LEU A 17 -5.34 11.88 -1.30
C LEU A 17 -3.99 12.47 -1.74
N LYS A 18 -3.97 13.80 -1.85
CA LYS A 18 -2.81 14.60 -2.30
C LYS A 18 -2.61 15.87 -1.46
N ASP A 19 -3.37 16.01 -0.39
CA ASP A 19 -3.25 17.14 0.54
C ASP A 19 -1.93 17.06 1.33
N ASP A 20 -1.68 18.08 2.15
CA ASP A 20 -0.41 18.17 2.88
C ASP A 20 -0.25 17.06 3.93
N ASN A 21 -1.34 16.54 4.48
CA ASN A 21 -1.31 15.39 5.38
C ASN A 21 -0.85 14.12 4.64
N ALA A 22 -1.37 13.88 3.44
CA ALA A 22 -0.95 12.76 2.59
C ALA A 22 0.53 12.86 2.21
N LYS A 23 1.03 14.07 1.89
CA LYS A 23 2.45 14.29 1.60
C LYS A 23 3.34 13.99 2.81
N LEU A 24 2.90 14.36 4.02
CA LEU A 24 3.65 14.08 5.25
C LEU A 24 3.75 12.58 5.52
N LEU A 25 2.68 11.81 5.29
CA LEU A 25 2.71 10.35 5.41
C LEU A 25 3.65 9.69 4.41
N VAL A 26 3.56 10.09 3.15
CA VAL A 26 4.45 9.60 2.09
C VAL A 26 5.90 9.94 2.45
N SER A 27 6.16 11.15 2.94
CA SER A 27 7.51 11.59 3.34
C SER A 27 8.06 10.80 4.53
N ALA A 28 7.23 10.50 5.52
CA ALA A 28 7.61 9.65 6.65
C ALA A 28 8.01 8.24 6.20
N PHE A 29 7.24 7.65 5.28
CA PHE A 29 7.56 6.33 4.73
C PHE A 29 8.84 6.36 3.88
N ILE A 30 9.06 7.42 3.10
CA ILE A 30 10.30 7.63 2.34
C ILE A 30 11.50 7.68 3.30
N ALA A 31 11.41 8.45 4.38
CA ALA A 31 12.49 8.58 5.35
C ALA A 31 12.87 7.22 5.97
N GLU A 32 11.89 6.37 6.27
CA GLU A 32 12.16 5.00 6.74
C GLU A 32 12.84 4.15 5.67
N MET A 33 12.36 4.18 4.42
CA MET A 33 12.99 3.43 3.32
C MET A 33 14.44 3.87 3.10
N ASP A 34 14.70 5.18 3.07
CA ASP A 34 16.05 5.73 2.91
C ASP A 34 16.94 5.33 4.10
N GLY A 35 16.41 5.40 5.34
CA GLY A 35 17.10 5.00 6.56
C GLY A 35 17.45 3.51 6.61
N HIS A 36 16.71 2.66 5.89
CA HIS A 36 16.96 1.22 5.76
C HIS A 36 17.78 0.86 4.51
N GLY A 37 18.37 1.86 3.84
CA GLY A 37 19.33 1.67 2.74
C GLY A 37 18.71 1.51 1.35
N TYR A 38 17.40 1.73 1.20
CA TYR A 38 16.76 1.75 -0.11
C TYR A 38 17.05 3.08 -0.82
N LEU A 39 17.12 3.06 -2.15
CA LEU A 39 17.35 4.24 -2.97
C LEU A 39 16.12 4.53 -3.83
N ARG A 40 15.71 5.80 -3.85
CA ARG A 40 14.58 6.24 -4.68
C ARG A 40 14.99 6.32 -6.14
N THR A 41 14.10 5.85 -7.02
CA THR A 41 14.14 6.11 -8.47
C THR A 41 12.82 6.75 -8.92
N THR A 42 12.90 7.67 -9.87
CA THR A 42 11.75 8.20 -10.62
C THR A 42 11.41 7.33 -11.82
N ASP A 43 12.34 6.47 -12.24
CA ASP A 43 12.16 5.51 -13.31
C ASP A 43 11.59 4.21 -12.72
N LYS A 44 10.29 4.00 -12.92
CA LYS A 44 9.56 2.82 -12.45
C LYS A 44 10.12 1.52 -13.03
N SER A 45 10.69 1.55 -14.24
CA SER A 45 11.26 0.35 -14.89
C SER A 45 12.57 -0.12 -14.25
N LYS A 46 13.24 0.77 -13.51
CA LYS A 46 14.48 0.48 -12.77
C LYS A 46 14.23 0.20 -11.29
N ALA A 47 12.98 0.27 -10.84
CA ALA A 47 12.64 0.08 -9.45
C ALA A 47 12.67 -1.41 -9.11
N ASP A 48 13.41 -1.75 -8.06
CA ASP A 48 13.42 -3.10 -7.48
C ASP A 48 12.15 -3.39 -6.67
N LEU A 49 11.58 -2.34 -6.08
CA LEU A 49 10.44 -2.42 -5.18
C LEU A 49 9.43 -1.32 -5.51
N GLY A 50 8.14 -1.66 -5.43
CA GLY A 50 7.03 -0.73 -5.50
C GLY A 50 6.40 -0.52 -4.13
N VAL A 51 5.97 0.70 -3.83
CA VAL A 51 5.25 1.02 -2.59
C VAL A 51 3.86 1.52 -2.96
N MET A 52 2.84 0.94 -2.32
CA MET A 52 1.43 1.31 -2.47
C MET A 52 0.86 1.69 -1.11
N MET A 53 0.24 2.86 -1.01
CA MET A 53 -0.40 3.32 0.22
C MET A 53 -1.88 3.54 -0.02
N SER A 54 -2.71 3.06 0.89
CA SER A 54 -4.16 3.20 0.83
C SER A 54 -4.72 3.70 2.16
N TYR A 55 -5.67 4.62 2.13
CA TYR A 55 -6.32 5.17 3.30
C TYR A 55 -7.81 4.83 3.30
N VAL A 56 -8.28 4.24 4.39
CA VAL A 56 -9.67 3.77 4.52
C VAL A 56 -10.54 4.89 5.05
N LYS A 57 -11.32 5.52 4.17
CA LYS A 57 -12.34 6.51 4.54
C LYS A 57 -13.70 5.86 4.79
N SER A 58 -13.96 4.72 4.16
CA SER A 58 -15.19 3.95 4.34
C SER A 58 -14.92 2.46 4.15
N THR A 59 -15.66 1.64 4.89
CA THR A 59 -15.67 0.17 4.77
C THR A 59 -16.82 -0.36 3.94
N TYR A 60 -17.61 0.50 3.27
CA TYR A 60 -18.82 0.12 2.52
C TYR A 60 -18.64 -1.08 1.57
N TYR A 61 -17.59 -1.11 0.74
CA TYR A 61 -17.33 -2.25 -0.16
C TYR A 61 -16.68 -3.45 0.54
N ILE A 62 -16.14 -3.28 1.74
CA ILE A 62 -15.53 -4.36 2.51
C ILE A 62 -16.59 -5.08 3.34
N ASP A 63 -17.47 -4.34 4.03
CA ASP A 63 -18.51 -4.92 4.90
C ASP A 63 -19.57 -5.69 4.09
N ASN A 64 -19.77 -5.33 2.83
CA ASN A 64 -20.67 -6.03 1.91
C ASN A 64 -20.00 -7.21 1.17
N TYR A 65 -18.79 -7.59 1.57
CA TYR A 65 -18.07 -8.71 0.97
C TYR A 65 -18.38 -10.03 1.69
N TYR A 66 -19.02 -10.95 0.97
CA TYR A 66 -19.40 -12.28 1.47
C TYR A 66 -18.59 -13.43 0.83
N GLY A 67 -17.45 -13.13 0.18
CA GLY A 67 -16.62 -14.11 -0.50
C GLY A 67 -15.48 -14.66 0.35
N ASN A 68 -14.94 -15.82 -0.02
CA ASN A 68 -13.74 -16.42 0.60
C ASN A 68 -12.41 -15.87 0.02
N GLY A 69 -12.47 -14.84 -0.83
CA GLY A 69 -11.29 -14.22 -1.43
C GLY A 69 -10.80 -13.02 -0.62
N PRO A 70 -9.81 -12.29 -1.13
CA PRO A 70 -9.32 -11.11 -0.45
C PRO A 70 -10.30 -9.93 -0.57
N TRP A 71 -10.40 -9.13 0.48
CA TRP A 71 -11.33 -7.99 0.57
C TRP A 71 -11.20 -6.99 -0.59
N TRP A 72 -9.98 -6.79 -1.11
CA TRP A 72 -9.73 -5.86 -2.21
C TRP A 72 -10.36 -6.30 -3.53
N GLY A 73 -10.71 -7.58 -3.68
CA GLY A 73 -11.44 -8.07 -4.85
C GLY A 73 -12.84 -7.46 -4.98
N ASN A 74 -13.40 -6.93 -3.89
CA ASN A 74 -14.71 -6.27 -3.89
C ASN A 74 -14.64 -4.75 -4.01
N TYR A 75 -13.45 -4.15 -3.97
CA TYR A 75 -13.27 -2.72 -4.12
C TYR A 75 -12.81 -2.39 -5.56
N PRO A 76 -13.71 -1.89 -6.45
CA PRO A 76 -13.38 -1.74 -7.87
C PRO A 76 -12.25 -0.74 -8.15
N GLY A 77 -12.07 0.23 -7.26
CA GLY A 77 -11.02 1.24 -7.36
C GLY A 77 -9.67 0.81 -6.76
N TYR A 78 -9.49 -0.45 -6.35
CA TYR A 78 -8.25 -0.89 -5.74
C TYR A 78 -7.07 -0.89 -6.73
N TRP A 79 -5.85 -0.96 -6.17
CA TRP A 79 -4.63 -1.12 -6.95
C TRP A 79 -4.71 -2.31 -7.92
N TYR A 80 -4.30 -2.05 -9.15
CA TYR A 80 -4.20 -3.06 -10.20
C TYR A 80 -2.73 -3.41 -10.44
N PRO A 81 -2.33 -4.70 -10.42
CA PRO A 81 -0.95 -5.12 -10.65
C PRO A 81 -0.33 -4.56 -11.94
N GLY A 82 -1.13 -4.46 -13.01
CA GLY A 82 -0.69 -3.92 -14.30
C GLY A 82 -0.25 -2.46 -14.26
N TYR A 83 -0.57 -1.71 -13.20
CA TYR A 83 0.02 -0.39 -12.95
C TYR A 83 1.55 -0.44 -12.91
N TRP A 84 2.12 -1.53 -12.37
CA TRP A 84 3.56 -1.70 -12.23
C TRP A 84 4.26 -2.20 -13.50
N GLY A 85 3.49 -2.71 -14.48
CA GLY A 85 4.00 -3.22 -15.75
C GLY A 85 3.02 -4.22 -16.38
N GLY A 86 2.99 -4.30 -17.72
CA GLY A 86 2.06 -5.16 -18.46
C GLY A 86 2.18 -6.65 -18.14
N ASN A 87 3.36 -7.07 -17.69
CA ASN A 87 3.72 -8.46 -17.43
C ASN A 87 3.17 -8.97 -16.06
N TRP A 88 2.64 -8.08 -15.22
CA TRP A 88 2.00 -8.41 -13.93
C TRP A 88 0.51 -8.80 -14.05
N GLY A 89 0.09 -9.29 -15.21
CA GLY A 89 -1.32 -9.57 -15.50
C GLY A 89 -1.95 -10.76 -14.76
N GLY A 90 -1.17 -11.49 -13.93
CA GLY A 90 -1.62 -12.68 -13.19
C GLY A 90 -2.29 -12.38 -11.85
N GLY A 91 -2.33 -11.13 -11.41
CA GLY A 91 -2.94 -10.73 -10.13
C GLY A 91 -1.91 -10.48 -9.02
N TRP A 92 -2.40 -10.43 -7.78
CA TRP A 92 -1.55 -10.29 -6.58
C TRP A 92 -1.16 -11.67 -6.03
N CYS A 93 0.08 -11.82 -5.57
CA CYS A 93 0.52 -12.96 -4.77
C CYS A 93 0.89 -12.48 -3.36
N TYR A 94 0.20 -13.04 -2.36
CA TYR A 94 0.50 -12.83 -0.94
C TYR A 94 1.06 -14.16 -0.40
N PRO A 95 2.38 -14.31 -0.26
CA PRO A 95 3.01 -15.55 0.22
C PRO A 95 2.84 -15.76 1.73
N PHE A 96 2.06 -14.90 2.39
CA PHE A 96 1.73 -14.92 3.80
C PHE A 96 0.24 -14.62 3.99
N PRO A 97 -0.38 -15.08 5.09
CA PRO A 97 -1.79 -14.81 5.34
C PRO A 97 -2.01 -13.32 5.62
N VAL A 98 -3.00 -12.72 4.97
CA VAL A 98 -3.46 -11.37 5.26
C VAL A 98 -4.42 -11.43 6.44
N THR A 99 -3.93 -11.16 7.64
CA THR A 99 -4.68 -11.34 8.90
C THR A 99 -5.06 -10.04 9.61
N TYR A 100 -4.72 -8.87 9.05
CA TYR A 100 -5.02 -7.60 9.69
C TYR A 100 -6.49 -7.20 9.49
N SER A 101 -7.12 -6.75 10.58
CA SER A 101 -8.39 -6.03 10.53
C SER A 101 -8.13 -4.53 10.46
N PHE A 102 -8.92 -3.83 9.65
CA PHE A 102 -8.84 -2.38 9.50
C PHE A 102 -10.25 -1.77 9.55
N ASN A 103 -10.30 -0.48 9.85
CA ASN A 103 -11.55 0.27 9.91
C ASN A 103 -11.36 1.66 9.29
N THR A 104 -12.40 2.48 9.32
CA THR A 104 -12.28 3.88 8.92
C THR A 104 -11.17 4.58 9.70
N GLY A 105 -10.28 5.26 8.99
CA GLY A 105 -9.10 5.92 9.52
C GLY A 105 -7.85 5.05 9.52
N SER A 106 -7.88 3.83 8.96
CA SER A 106 -6.68 3.01 8.78
C SER A 106 -5.86 3.41 7.55
N LEU A 107 -4.53 3.36 7.67
CA LEU A 107 -3.56 3.43 6.59
C LEU A 107 -2.99 2.04 6.33
N LEU A 108 -3.18 1.55 5.12
CA LEU A 108 -2.60 0.31 4.62
C LEU A 108 -1.40 0.64 3.75
N THR A 109 -0.31 -0.10 3.89
CA THR A 109 0.84 0.04 2.99
C THR A 109 1.36 -1.32 2.59
N ASP A 110 1.57 -1.53 1.29
CA ASP A 110 2.10 -2.74 0.70
C ASP A 110 3.41 -2.43 -0.05
N LEU A 111 4.40 -3.30 0.11
CA LEU A 111 5.66 -3.30 -0.63
C LEU A 111 5.67 -4.48 -1.60
N VAL A 112 5.92 -4.24 -2.89
CA VAL A 112 5.86 -5.25 -3.96
C VAL A 112 7.23 -5.47 -4.59
N ASN A 113 7.55 -6.73 -4.93
CA ASN A 113 8.79 -7.06 -5.64
C ASN A 113 8.63 -6.85 -7.15
N LEU A 114 9.46 -5.98 -7.73
CA LEU A 114 9.44 -5.64 -9.16
C LEU A 114 10.61 -6.25 -9.95
N LYS A 115 11.59 -6.87 -9.29
CA LYS A 115 12.84 -7.35 -9.93
C LYS A 115 12.64 -8.43 -10.99
N ASP A 116 11.63 -9.28 -10.80
CA ASP A 116 11.46 -10.52 -11.56
C ASP A 116 10.22 -10.47 -12.47
N ALA A 117 9.97 -9.31 -13.10
CA ALA A 117 8.92 -9.23 -14.12
C ALA A 117 9.23 -10.24 -15.24
N PRO A 118 8.27 -11.10 -15.62
CA PRO A 118 8.51 -12.10 -16.65
C PRO A 118 8.67 -11.41 -18.00
N ALA A 119 9.16 -12.17 -18.99
CA ALA A 119 9.36 -11.66 -20.34
C ALA A 119 8.06 -11.12 -20.95
N ASP A 120 8.18 -10.18 -21.88
CA ASP A 120 7.04 -9.56 -22.54
C ASP A 120 6.12 -10.61 -23.19
N GLY A 121 4.84 -10.57 -22.84
CA GLY A 121 3.83 -11.52 -23.31
C GLY A 121 3.48 -12.63 -22.31
N GLU A 122 4.31 -12.83 -21.27
CA GLU A 122 3.97 -13.68 -20.13
C GLU A 122 3.29 -12.88 -19.01
N LYS A 123 2.36 -13.53 -18.30
CA LYS A 123 1.64 -12.94 -17.16
C LYS A 123 2.03 -13.66 -15.89
N SER A 124 2.64 -12.95 -14.94
CA SER A 124 2.90 -13.45 -13.59
C SER A 124 2.07 -12.71 -12.55
N GLN A 125 2.03 -13.30 -11.35
CA GLN A 125 1.51 -12.62 -10.17
C GLN A 125 2.56 -11.66 -9.60
N LEU A 126 2.12 -10.48 -9.19
CA LEU A 126 2.97 -9.50 -8.51
C LEU A 126 2.99 -9.81 -7.01
N THR A 127 4.17 -10.15 -6.49
CA THR A 127 4.35 -10.58 -5.11
C THR A 127 4.43 -9.40 -4.16
N VAL A 128 3.60 -9.40 -3.13
CA VAL A 128 3.71 -8.50 -1.97
C VAL A 128 4.72 -9.12 -1.00
N VAL A 129 5.78 -8.38 -0.68
CA VAL A 129 6.88 -8.84 0.19
C VAL A 129 6.75 -8.33 1.62
N TRP A 130 5.94 -7.28 1.82
CA TRP A 130 5.64 -6.74 3.14
C TRP A 130 4.33 -5.95 3.09
N ASN A 131 3.59 -5.96 4.19
CA ASN A 131 2.42 -5.12 4.38
C ASN A 131 2.38 -4.56 5.80
N THR A 132 1.64 -3.46 5.98
CA THR A 132 1.26 -2.96 7.31
C THR A 132 -0.15 -2.38 7.31
N CYS A 133 -0.78 -2.41 8.47
CA CYS A 133 -2.04 -1.74 8.75
C CYS A 133 -1.86 -0.88 10.00
N ILE A 134 -1.97 0.43 9.83
CA ILE A 134 -1.93 1.41 10.92
C ILE A 134 -3.33 1.96 11.11
N SER A 135 -4.02 1.51 12.16
CA SER A 135 -5.38 1.94 12.49
C SER A 135 -5.41 3.14 13.43
N GLY A 136 -6.55 3.84 13.49
CA GLY A 136 -6.79 4.91 14.46
C GLY A 136 -6.13 6.25 14.11
N LEU A 137 -5.85 6.52 12.82
CA LEU A 137 -5.23 7.79 12.42
C LEU A 137 -6.18 8.99 12.48
N ILE A 138 -7.50 8.74 12.50
CA ILE A 138 -8.52 9.75 12.81
C ILE A 138 -8.89 9.60 14.28
N GLY A 139 -8.53 10.60 15.09
CA GLY A 139 -8.99 10.73 16.48
C GLY A 139 -10.10 11.76 16.64
N GLY A 140 -10.57 11.99 17.86
CA GLY A 140 -11.63 12.96 18.19
C GLY A 140 -11.35 14.43 17.81
N GLY A 141 -10.15 14.75 17.33
CA GLY A 141 -9.75 16.08 16.80
C GLY A 141 -9.33 16.08 15.32
N GLY A 142 -9.55 14.99 14.58
CA GLY A 142 -9.14 14.86 13.18
C GLY A 142 -7.87 14.02 12.98
N PHE A 143 -7.25 14.19 11.81
CA PHE A 143 -6.08 13.41 11.40
C PHE A 143 -4.84 13.76 12.22
N ASN A 144 -4.17 12.76 12.81
CA ASN A 144 -2.96 12.97 13.61
C ASN A 144 -1.69 12.48 12.89
N VAL A 145 -1.04 13.39 12.16
CA VAL A 145 0.20 13.12 11.41
C VAL A 145 1.29 12.54 12.32
N ASN A 146 1.50 13.12 13.52
CA ASN A 146 2.58 12.71 14.41
C ASN A 146 2.43 11.26 14.88
N GLN A 147 1.20 10.84 15.19
CA GLN A 147 0.93 9.44 15.54
C GLN A 147 1.15 8.52 14.34
N ALA A 148 0.71 8.94 13.16
CA ALA A 148 0.90 8.17 11.93
C ALA A 148 2.40 7.97 11.59
N THR A 149 3.20 9.03 11.69
CA THR A 149 4.66 8.96 11.48
C THR A 149 5.34 8.02 12.48
N ARG A 150 4.97 8.08 13.77
CA ARG A 150 5.50 7.15 14.79
C ARG A 150 5.08 5.71 14.53
N ALA A 151 3.86 5.49 14.06
CA ALA A 151 3.39 4.15 13.72
C ALA A 151 4.11 3.60 12.48
N ILE A 152 4.42 4.44 11.49
CA ILE A 152 5.27 4.06 10.34
C ILE A 152 6.65 3.63 10.84
N GLN A 153 7.32 4.45 11.67
CA GLN A 153 8.60 4.09 12.31
C GLN A 153 8.53 2.73 13.03
N GLN A 154 7.49 2.56 13.84
CA GLN A 154 7.28 1.33 14.59
C GLN A 154 7.09 0.11 13.68
N ALA A 155 6.43 0.26 12.53
CA ALA A 155 6.23 -0.81 11.57
C ALA A 155 7.57 -1.28 10.94
N PHE A 156 8.48 -0.35 10.64
CA PHE A 156 9.83 -0.69 10.16
C PHE A 156 10.69 -1.33 11.27
N GLN A 157 10.63 -0.82 12.50
CA GLN A 157 11.33 -1.41 13.65
C GLN A 157 10.89 -2.86 13.93
N GLN A 158 9.60 -3.17 13.75
CA GLN A 158 9.06 -4.52 13.88
C GLN A 158 9.38 -5.42 12.68
N SER A 159 9.97 -4.86 11.63
CA SER A 159 10.34 -5.53 10.39
C SER A 159 11.86 -5.47 10.18
N PRO A 160 12.69 -6.02 11.08
CA PRO A 160 14.15 -5.89 11.01
C PRO A 160 14.79 -6.54 9.78
N TYR A 161 14.02 -7.33 9.03
CA TYR A 161 14.39 -7.92 7.74
C TYR A 161 14.22 -6.96 6.55
N LEU A 162 13.49 -5.85 6.69
CA LEU A 162 13.36 -4.80 5.68
C LEU A 162 14.56 -3.86 5.72
N LYS A 163 15.72 -4.37 5.32
CA LYS A 163 16.95 -3.60 5.14
C LYS A 163 17.71 -4.11 3.92
N LYS A 164 18.43 -3.21 3.26
CA LYS A 164 19.29 -3.56 2.13
C LYS A 164 20.65 -4.06 2.58
#